data_AF-A0A7S4UH64-F1
#
_entry.id   AF-A0A7S4UH64-F1
#
_cell.length_a   1.000
_cell.length_b   1.000
_cell.length_c   1.000
_cell.angle_alpha   90.00
_cell.angle_beta   90.00
_cell.angle_gamma   90.00
#
_symmetry.space_group_name_H-M   'P 1'
#
loop_
_entity.id
_entity.type
_entity.pdbx_description
1 polymer ?
#
loop_
_entity_poly.entity_id
_entity_poly.type
_entity_poly.pdbx_seq_one_letter_code
_entity_poly.pdbx_strand_id
1 'polypeptide(L)'
;AKEMQNVGFEVAEVEELDVDGQMIVMKDGQRLRWRRGCLLATDPQVEKPHEFVLDASSSSRVKFVGDGEEKLKFVDDKDAHVVVVGGGAAACAKSTELVREGVRVAQIFEEGTPMARLLPHYVGSYIIWHLKRLGVDAQPYSKLQYCRALGQEDAKGDKQLEGVLEIYVRRTYDALDVKKYITDFLLYFAQKINFSSGYLLANATNSLEMLPSGELIANCELCLRSSLFAAGPMVSVPHPLFGRLVLQDKEEAWVSGVCAGRNMAGRRTVYRHVPGHNSVKLGGDFELLCVGEVNSSLETVGFWSMRRWQMQQEPSTNGMPRRRSSGRGGGEDDY
;
A
#
# COMPACT_ATOMS: atom_id res chain seq x y z
N ALA A 1 28.19 -15.76 13.50
CA ALA A 1 29.37 -15.23 12.79
C ALA A 1 30.01 -16.23 11.82
N LYS A 2 30.22 -17.51 12.18
CA LYS A 2 30.77 -18.53 11.25
C LYS A 2 29.79 -19.06 10.18
N GLU A 3 28.48 -18.88 10.35
CA GLU A 3 27.48 -19.41 9.40
C GLU A 3 27.18 -18.50 8.19
N MET A 4 27.62 -17.24 8.21
CA MET A 4 27.42 -16.31 7.07
C MET A 4 28.51 -16.40 5.99
N GLN A 5 29.53 -17.26 6.16
CA GLN A 5 30.64 -17.40 5.20
C GLN A 5 30.22 -18.02 3.85
N ASN A 6 29.02 -18.61 3.76
CA ASN A 6 28.52 -19.26 2.53
C ASN A 6 27.36 -18.50 1.87
N VAL A 7 27.12 -17.24 2.27
CA VAL A 7 26.07 -16.41 1.67
C VAL A 7 26.71 -15.52 0.61
N GLY A 8 26.47 -15.86 -0.66
CA GLY A 8 26.76 -14.99 -1.78
C GLY A 8 25.54 -14.12 -2.09
N PHE A 9 25.78 -12.85 -2.40
CA PHE A 9 24.75 -11.96 -2.95
C PHE A 9 25.12 -11.70 -4.40
N GLU A 10 24.26 -12.10 -5.33
CA GLU A 10 24.35 -11.74 -6.74
C GLU A 10 23.19 -10.81 -7.07
N VAL A 11 23.50 -9.69 -7.71
CA VAL A 11 22.49 -8.77 -8.24
C VAL A 11 22.35 -9.10 -9.71
N ALA A 12 21.40 -9.97 -10.03
CA ALA A 12 21.11 -10.36 -11.40
C ALA A 12 19.61 -10.57 -11.58
N GLU A 13 19.09 -10.21 -12.75
CA GLU A 13 17.68 -10.33 -13.08
C GLU A 13 17.37 -11.72 -13.62
N VAL A 14 16.31 -12.34 -13.07
CA VAL A 14 15.81 -13.62 -13.54
C VAL A 14 15.03 -13.43 -14.84
N GLU A 15 15.37 -14.21 -15.85
CA GLU A 15 14.66 -14.26 -17.14
C GLU A 15 13.65 -15.40 -17.16
N GLU A 16 14.04 -16.58 -16.68
CA GLU A 16 13.22 -17.78 -16.72
C GLU A 16 13.35 -18.59 -15.43
N LEU A 17 12.24 -19.15 -14.99
CA LEU A 17 12.20 -20.20 -13.98
C LEU A 17 11.84 -21.52 -14.67
N ASP A 18 12.61 -22.58 -14.43
CA ASP A 18 12.28 -23.96 -14.81
C ASP A 18 12.09 -24.78 -13.54
N VAL A 19 10.83 -24.98 -13.17
CA VAL A 19 10.42 -25.68 -11.95
C VAL A 19 10.77 -27.17 -11.98
N ASP A 20 10.67 -27.82 -13.14
CA ASP A 20 10.88 -29.26 -13.28
C ASP A 20 12.36 -29.62 -13.33
N GLY A 21 13.18 -28.83 -14.02
CA GLY A 21 14.63 -28.95 -14.04
C GLY A 21 15.33 -28.46 -12.76
N GLN A 22 14.60 -27.76 -11.89
CA GLN A 22 15.10 -27.06 -10.71
C GLN A 22 16.15 -26.00 -11.04
N MET A 23 15.88 -25.18 -12.05
CA MET A 23 16.83 -24.24 -12.66
C MET A 23 16.26 -22.83 -12.73
N ILE A 24 17.10 -21.84 -12.48
CA ILE A 24 16.83 -20.41 -12.73
C ILE A 24 17.78 -19.96 -13.84
N VAL A 25 17.24 -19.30 -14.86
CA VAL A 25 18.02 -18.68 -15.93
C VAL A 25 18.01 -17.18 -15.74
N MET A 26 19.19 -16.60 -15.65
CA MET A 26 19.40 -15.16 -15.50
C MET A 26 19.52 -14.51 -16.88
N LYS A 27 19.23 -13.21 -17.00
CA LYS A 27 19.30 -12.46 -18.27
C LYS A 27 20.71 -12.40 -18.89
N ASP A 28 21.75 -12.58 -18.10
CA ASP A 28 23.14 -12.67 -18.59
C ASP A 28 23.49 -14.06 -19.13
N GLY A 29 22.52 -14.99 -19.15
CA GLY A 29 22.68 -16.36 -19.59
C GLY A 29 23.19 -17.32 -18.49
N GLN A 30 23.50 -16.82 -17.28
CA GLN A 30 23.88 -17.68 -16.17
C GLN A 30 22.72 -18.60 -15.78
N ARG A 31 23.05 -19.84 -15.42
CA ARG A 31 22.07 -20.86 -15.06
C ARG A 31 22.36 -21.41 -13.68
N LEU A 32 21.40 -21.28 -12.76
CA LEU A 32 21.53 -21.66 -11.36
C LEU A 32 20.59 -22.83 -11.04
N ARG A 33 21.17 -23.96 -10.62
CA ARG A 33 20.39 -25.12 -10.16
C ARG A 33 20.17 -25.07 -8.66
N TRP A 34 18.93 -25.19 -8.18
CA TRP A 34 18.67 -25.42 -6.76
C TRP A 34 18.61 -26.92 -6.43
N ARG A 35 18.93 -27.27 -5.18
CA ARG A 35 18.93 -28.67 -4.70
C ARG A 35 17.97 -28.92 -3.54
N ARG A 36 18.07 -28.11 -2.48
CA ARG A 36 17.32 -28.31 -1.23
C ARG A 36 16.05 -27.48 -1.16
N GLY A 37 16.06 -26.29 -1.76
CA GLY A 37 14.90 -25.42 -1.81
C GLY A 37 15.20 -24.18 -2.63
N CYS A 38 14.16 -23.62 -3.25
CA CYS A 38 14.14 -22.30 -3.86
C CYS A 38 13.00 -21.50 -3.23
N LEU A 39 13.25 -20.23 -2.90
CA LEU A 39 12.25 -19.31 -2.37
C LEU A 39 11.95 -18.25 -3.42
N LEU A 40 10.70 -18.18 -3.84
CA LEU A 40 10.18 -17.08 -4.64
C LEU A 40 9.67 -15.99 -3.69
N ALA A 41 10.40 -14.89 -3.59
CA ALA A 41 10.04 -13.74 -2.75
C ALA A 41 10.09 -12.46 -3.59
N THR A 42 9.41 -12.50 -4.74
CA THR A 42 9.36 -11.36 -5.65
C THR A 42 8.27 -10.39 -5.27
N ASP A 43 8.59 -9.11 -5.44
CA ASP A 43 7.60 -8.05 -5.32
C ASP A 43 6.76 -7.99 -6.59
N PRO A 44 5.49 -7.60 -6.46
CA PRO A 44 4.64 -7.43 -7.61
C PRO A 44 5.11 -6.29 -8.49
N GLN A 45 4.98 -6.48 -9.79
CA GLN A 45 5.31 -5.44 -10.76
C GLN A 45 4.10 -4.52 -10.94
N VAL A 46 4.28 -3.23 -10.72
CA VAL A 46 3.24 -2.24 -11.00
C VAL A 46 3.16 -2.03 -12.50
N GLU A 47 2.25 -2.73 -13.17
CA GLU A 47 1.96 -2.44 -14.57
C GLU A 47 1.36 -1.03 -14.71
N LYS A 48 1.71 -0.35 -15.81
CA LYS A 48 1.10 0.93 -16.15
C LYS A 48 -0.40 0.71 -16.36
N PRO A 49 -1.28 1.45 -15.67
CA PRO A 49 -2.71 1.29 -15.84
C PRO A 49 -3.10 1.58 -17.28
N HIS A 50 -3.77 0.62 -17.93
CA HIS A 50 -4.39 0.84 -19.24
C HIS A 50 -5.59 1.78 -19.18
N GLU A 51 -6.04 2.16 -17.97
CA GLU A 51 -7.27 2.92 -17.74
C GLU A 51 -7.17 4.42 -18.04
N PHE A 52 -5.97 4.97 -18.25
CA PHE A 52 -5.81 6.38 -18.61
C PHE A 52 -4.67 6.62 -19.59
N VAL A 53 -4.79 7.66 -20.40
CA VAL A 53 -3.80 8.00 -21.43
C VAL A 53 -2.70 8.88 -20.82
N LEU A 54 -1.46 8.43 -20.97
CA LEU A 54 -0.26 9.18 -20.61
C LEU A 54 0.45 9.61 -21.88
N ASP A 55 0.60 10.92 -22.04
CA ASP A 55 1.47 11.44 -23.09
C ASP A 55 2.94 11.12 -22.78
N ALA A 56 3.72 10.73 -23.78
CA ALA A 56 5.12 10.33 -23.61
C ALA A 56 5.97 11.44 -22.99
N SER A 57 5.63 12.71 -23.27
CA SER A 57 6.27 13.89 -22.70
C SER A 57 6.03 14.06 -21.19
N SER A 58 4.98 13.46 -20.63
CA SER A 58 4.60 13.57 -19.21
C SER A 58 5.31 12.59 -18.29
N SER A 59 5.97 11.58 -18.86
CA SER A 59 6.53 10.42 -18.15
C SER A 59 7.50 10.75 -17.01
N SER A 60 8.26 11.84 -17.12
CA SER A 60 9.26 12.23 -16.11
C SER A 60 8.65 12.80 -14.82
N ARG A 61 7.43 13.36 -14.92
CA ARG A 61 6.71 14.05 -13.84
C ARG A 61 5.56 13.23 -13.25
N VAL A 62 5.24 12.11 -13.88
CA VAL A 62 4.31 11.11 -13.37
C VAL A 62 5.10 10.04 -12.65
N LYS A 63 4.76 9.78 -11.38
CA LYS A 63 5.42 8.78 -10.55
C LYS A 63 4.40 7.74 -10.13
N PHE A 64 4.66 6.49 -10.50
CA PHE A 64 3.88 5.34 -10.07
C PHE A 64 4.42 4.87 -8.73
N VAL A 65 3.59 4.93 -7.69
CA VAL A 65 3.96 4.56 -6.34
C VAL A 65 3.42 3.17 -6.05
N GLY A 66 4.33 2.19 -6.00
CA GLY A 66 4.03 0.83 -5.57
C GLY A 66 5.25 -0.05 -5.30
N ASP A 67 6.44 0.55 -5.23
CA ASP A 67 7.70 -0.18 -5.09
C ASP A 67 8.59 0.58 -4.10
N GLY A 68 8.62 0.17 -2.82
CA GLY A 68 9.68 0.49 -1.84
C GLY A 68 10.17 1.94 -1.63
N GLU A 69 9.56 3.00 -2.18
CA GLU A 69 10.18 4.33 -2.14
C GLU A 69 9.80 5.16 -0.91
N GLU A 70 10.61 5.00 0.14
CA GLU A 70 10.75 5.92 1.29
C GLU A 70 11.43 7.26 0.93
N LYS A 71 11.82 7.51 -0.33
CA LYS A 71 12.66 8.67 -0.67
C LYS A 71 12.34 9.32 -2.00
N LEU A 72 11.05 9.51 -2.27
CA LEU A 72 10.72 10.59 -3.19
C LEU A 72 10.87 11.91 -2.41
N LYS A 73 12.07 12.49 -2.49
CA LYS A 73 12.30 13.92 -2.21
C LYS A 73 11.54 14.70 -3.28
N PHE A 74 10.22 14.76 -3.11
CA PHE A 74 9.40 15.59 -3.95
C PHE A 74 9.65 17.01 -3.51
N VAL A 75 10.42 17.67 -4.36
CA VAL A 75 10.48 19.11 -4.51
C VAL A 75 11.25 19.84 -3.40
N ASP A 76 12.40 20.40 -3.79
CA ASP A 76 13.04 21.50 -3.03
C ASP A 76 12.17 22.77 -3.07
N ASP A 77 11.16 22.81 -3.94
CA ASP A 77 10.21 23.89 -4.14
C ASP A 77 8.89 23.62 -3.40
N LYS A 78 8.69 24.35 -2.31
CA LYS A 78 7.51 24.23 -1.44
C LYS A 78 6.23 24.78 -2.09
N ASP A 79 6.33 25.52 -3.20
CA ASP A 79 5.16 26.12 -3.86
C ASP A 79 4.54 25.20 -4.94
N ALA A 80 5.16 24.04 -5.18
CA ALA A 80 4.67 23.05 -6.14
C ALA A 80 3.27 22.54 -5.80
N HIS A 81 2.50 22.26 -6.84
CA HIS A 81 1.23 21.59 -6.78
C HIS A 81 1.38 20.13 -7.22
N VAL A 82 0.91 19.20 -6.38
CA VAL A 82 0.97 17.76 -6.63
C VAL A 82 -0.43 17.17 -6.61
N VAL A 83 -0.78 16.46 -7.68
CA VAL A 83 -1.99 15.64 -7.71
C VAL A 83 -1.64 14.21 -7.31
N VAL A 84 -2.32 13.70 -6.28
CA VAL A 84 -2.21 12.31 -5.81
C VAL A 84 -3.44 11.54 -6.26
N VAL A 85 -3.25 10.43 -6.96
CA VAL A 85 -4.32 9.55 -7.43
C VAL A 85 -4.32 8.29 -6.59
N GLY A 86 -5.44 8.02 -5.92
CA GLY A 86 -5.63 6.82 -5.12
C GLY A 86 -6.28 7.11 -3.76
N GLY A 87 -7.24 6.27 -3.39
CA GLY A 87 -7.95 6.34 -2.11
C GLY A 87 -7.35 5.43 -1.03
N GLY A 88 -6.24 4.74 -1.33
CA GLY A 88 -5.60 3.81 -0.40
C GLY A 88 -4.93 4.50 0.80
N ALA A 89 -4.54 3.70 1.80
CA ALA A 89 -3.94 4.20 3.03
C ALA A 89 -2.59 4.91 2.78
N ALA A 90 -1.75 4.34 1.91
CA ALA A 90 -0.47 4.92 1.50
C ALA A 90 -0.63 6.28 0.78
N ALA A 91 -1.64 6.41 -0.09
CA ALA A 91 -1.94 7.66 -0.77
C ALA A 91 -2.35 8.75 0.23
N CYS A 92 -3.23 8.41 1.18
CA CYS A 92 -3.64 9.33 2.24
C CYS A 92 -2.46 9.76 3.12
N ALA A 93 -1.60 8.82 3.52
CA ALA A 93 -0.41 9.12 4.30
C ALA A 93 0.52 10.08 3.55
N LYS A 94 0.82 9.79 2.28
CA LYS A 94 1.69 10.64 1.46
C LYS A 94 1.09 12.03 1.22
N SER A 95 -0.21 12.14 1.00
CA SER A 95 -0.88 13.45 0.90
C SER A 95 -0.71 14.27 2.18
N THR A 96 -0.82 13.66 3.37
CA THR A 96 -0.60 14.38 4.63
C THR A 96 0.86 14.75 4.87
N GLU A 97 1.81 13.92 4.42
CA GLU A 97 3.25 14.20 4.50
C GLU A 97 3.61 15.43 3.64
N LEU A 98 3.20 15.43 2.37
CA LEU A 98 3.47 16.51 1.42
C LEU A 98 2.91 17.86 1.90
N VAL A 99 1.69 17.89 2.43
CA VAL A 99 1.12 19.14 2.97
C VAL A 99 1.90 19.64 4.18
N ARG A 100 2.44 18.76 5.04
CA ARG A 100 3.31 19.16 6.17
C ARG A 100 4.66 19.72 5.70
N GLU A 101 5.12 19.33 4.52
CA GLU A 101 6.32 19.87 3.88
C GLU A 101 6.07 21.24 3.18
N GLY A 102 4.80 21.65 3.09
CA GLY A 102 4.36 22.93 2.52
C GLY A 102 3.78 22.82 1.11
N VAL A 103 3.78 21.63 0.52
CA VAL A 103 3.33 21.38 -0.86
C VAL A 103 1.81 21.48 -0.96
N ARG A 104 1.30 22.07 -2.05
CA ARG A 104 -0.14 22.08 -2.33
C ARG A 104 -0.55 20.73 -2.91
N VAL A 105 -1.52 20.06 -2.27
CA VAL A 105 -1.92 18.70 -2.67
C VAL A 105 -3.40 18.63 -3.00
N ALA A 106 -3.71 18.08 -4.17
CA ALA A 106 -5.05 17.58 -4.50
C ALA A 106 -5.02 16.05 -4.52
N GLN A 107 -5.87 15.39 -3.74
CA GLN A 107 -5.98 13.94 -3.73
C GLN A 107 -7.29 13.52 -4.41
N ILE A 108 -7.21 12.75 -5.49
CA ILE A 108 -8.35 12.25 -6.25
C ILE A 108 -8.47 10.73 -6.12
N PHE A 109 -9.70 10.23 -6.03
CA PHE A 109 -9.97 8.79 -5.96
C PHE A 109 -11.39 8.49 -6.47
N GLU A 110 -11.59 7.28 -7.01
CA GLU A 110 -12.84 6.91 -7.70
C GLU A 110 -13.97 6.59 -6.72
N GLU A 111 -13.60 6.10 -5.53
CA GLU A 111 -14.54 5.73 -4.48
C GLU A 111 -15.17 6.95 -3.81
N GLY A 112 -16.28 6.72 -3.11
CA GLY A 112 -16.94 7.77 -2.32
C GLY A 112 -16.15 8.17 -1.07
N THR A 113 -15.31 7.28 -0.57
CA THR A 113 -14.44 7.52 0.59
C THR A 113 -13.07 6.85 0.42
N PRO A 114 -12.00 7.36 1.05
CA PRO A 114 -10.74 6.66 1.13
C PRO A 114 -10.90 5.31 1.81
N MET A 115 -10.12 4.32 1.36
CA MET A 115 -10.13 2.95 1.87
C MET A 115 -11.53 2.33 1.89
N ALA A 116 -12.39 2.68 0.92
CA ALA A 116 -13.79 2.25 0.88
C ALA A 116 -14.01 0.74 0.85
N ARG A 117 -13.01 -0.07 0.48
CA ARG A 117 -13.07 -1.55 0.58
C ARG A 117 -12.84 -2.05 2.00
N LEU A 118 -12.11 -1.31 2.82
CA LEU A 118 -11.73 -1.69 4.18
C LEU A 118 -12.69 -1.09 5.20
N LEU A 119 -12.96 0.21 5.07
CA LEU A 119 -13.59 0.98 6.13
C LEU A 119 -15.08 1.22 5.87
N PRO A 120 -15.91 1.23 6.93
CA PRO A 120 -17.27 1.73 6.84
C PRO A 120 -17.30 3.18 6.33
N HIS A 121 -18.37 3.52 5.60
CA HIS A 121 -18.52 4.84 4.98
C HIS A 121 -18.35 6.00 5.97
N TYR A 122 -18.81 5.85 7.22
CA TYR A 122 -18.71 6.90 8.23
C TYR A 122 -17.25 7.17 8.64
N VAL A 123 -16.39 6.15 8.71
CA VAL A 123 -14.96 6.33 9.01
C VAL A 123 -14.26 6.98 7.83
N GLY A 124 -14.52 6.48 6.62
CA GLY A 124 -13.96 7.05 5.40
C GLY A 124 -14.34 8.53 5.21
N SER A 125 -15.58 8.89 5.55
CA SER A 125 -16.06 10.29 5.52
C SER A 125 -15.32 11.18 6.51
N TYR A 126 -15.06 10.67 7.72
CA TYR A 126 -14.24 11.37 8.71
C TYR A 126 -12.80 11.59 8.20
N ILE A 127 -12.22 10.59 7.52
CA ILE A 127 -10.89 10.72 6.92
C ILE A 127 -10.86 11.82 5.85
N ILE A 128 -11.88 11.93 4.99
CA ILE A 128 -12.00 13.05 4.03
C ILE A 128 -11.99 14.39 4.77
N TRP A 129 -12.80 14.52 5.83
CA TRP A 129 -12.86 15.74 6.63
C TRP A 129 -11.49 16.06 7.25
N HIS A 130 -10.80 15.07 7.78
CA HIS A 130 -9.47 15.22 8.39
C HIS A 130 -8.41 15.64 7.36
N LEU A 131 -8.39 15.00 6.19
CA LEU A 131 -7.51 15.38 5.07
C LEU A 131 -7.73 16.84 4.65
N LYS A 132 -8.99 17.25 4.50
CA LYS A 132 -9.33 18.65 4.17
C LYS A 132 -8.92 19.63 5.26
N ARG A 133 -9.10 19.27 6.53
CA ARG A 133 -8.66 20.08 7.68
C ARG A 133 -7.14 20.27 7.69
N LEU A 134 -6.39 19.27 7.26
CA LEU A 134 -4.92 19.35 7.14
C LEU A 134 -4.47 20.18 5.94
N GLY A 135 -5.35 20.49 4.97
CA GLY A 135 -5.03 21.29 3.78
C GLY A 135 -4.99 20.51 2.47
N VAL A 136 -5.35 19.22 2.45
CA VAL A 136 -5.45 18.42 1.23
C VAL A 136 -6.77 18.71 0.51
N ASP A 137 -6.75 19.05 -0.79
CA ASP A 137 -7.95 19.09 -1.63
C ASP A 137 -8.41 17.65 -1.97
N ALA A 138 -9.14 17.02 -1.05
CA ALA A 138 -9.61 15.65 -1.20
C ALA A 138 -10.90 15.57 -2.03
N GLN A 139 -10.84 14.86 -3.15
CA GLN A 139 -11.86 14.82 -4.21
C GLN A 139 -12.31 13.37 -4.47
N PRO A 140 -13.40 12.92 -3.84
CA PRO A 140 -13.99 11.61 -4.11
C PRO A 140 -14.64 11.56 -5.50
N TYR A 141 -15.06 10.36 -5.93
CA TYR A 141 -15.77 10.14 -7.20
C TYR A 141 -15.04 10.73 -8.42
N SER A 142 -13.72 10.69 -8.42
CA SER A 142 -12.86 11.40 -9.37
C SER A 142 -11.97 10.40 -10.09
N LYS A 143 -12.27 10.14 -11.37
CA LYS A 143 -11.52 9.23 -12.23
C LYS A 143 -10.59 10.00 -13.16
N LEU A 144 -9.30 9.68 -13.11
CA LEU A 144 -8.30 10.18 -14.04
C LEU A 144 -8.58 9.65 -15.46
N GLN A 145 -8.65 10.53 -16.46
CA GLN A 145 -8.89 10.16 -17.86
C GLN A 145 -7.62 10.29 -18.70
N TYR A 146 -6.93 11.42 -18.59
CA TYR A 146 -5.67 11.63 -19.28
C TYR A 146 -4.79 12.65 -18.56
N CYS A 147 -3.49 12.50 -18.77
CA CYS A 147 -2.45 13.38 -18.27
C CYS A 147 -1.49 13.71 -19.42
N ARG A 148 -1.27 15.00 -19.67
CA ARG A 148 -0.32 15.48 -20.68
C ARG A 148 0.61 16.53 -20.08
N ALA A 149 1.84 16.63 -20.58
CA ALA A 149 2.69 17.78 -20.26
C ALA A 149 2.28 18.97 -21.13
N LEU A 150 2.38 20.17 -20.57
CA LEU A 150 2.28 21.41 -21.32
C LEU A 150 3.71 21.83 -21.74
N GLY A 151 3.93 21.93 -23.06
CA GLY A 151 5.13 22.53 -23.65
C GLY A 151 5.74 21.82 -24.89
N GLN A 152 5.23 22.13 -26.09
CA GLN A 152 6.00 22.47 -27.30
C GLN A 152 5.06 23.26 -28.23
N GLU A 153 5.40 24.52 -28.49
CA GLU A 153 4.73 25.53 -29.36
C GLU A 153 3.29 25.25 -29.80
N ASP A 154 2.32 26.01 -29.26
CA ASP A 154 1.13 26.35 -30.03
C ASP A 154 1.52 27.40 -31.09
N ALA A 155 1.09 27.22 -32.34
CA ALA A 155 1.28 28.14 -33.48
C ALA A 155 0.68 29.55 -33.29
N LYS A 156 0.29 29.94 -32.07
CA LYS A 156 -0.40 31.18 -31.70
C LYS A 156 0.30 32.04 -30.63
N GLY A 157 1.47 31.66 -30.13
CA GLY A 157 2.35 32.58 -29.39
C GLY A 157 1.86 33.07 -28.02
N ASP A 158 0.91 32.36 -27.37
CA ASP A 158 0.61 32.62 -25.96
C ASP A 158 1.67 31.99 -25.05
N LYS A 159 2.08 32.72 -24.00
CA LYS A 159 3.03 32.25 -22.98
C LYS A 159 2.48 31.01 -22.27
N GLN A 160 2.85 29.80 -22.72
CA GLN A 160 2.56 28.57 -21.99
C GLN A 160 3.50 28.41 -20.79
N LEU A 161 2.95 27.88 -19.69
CA LEU A 161 3.69 27.42 -18.52
C LEU A 161 4.52 26.21 -18.94
N GLU A 162 5.83 26.39 -19.12
CA GLU A 162 6.72 25.27 -19.42
C GLU A 162 6.85 24.34 -18.21
N GLY A 163 6.73 23.03 -18.43
CA GLY A 163 7.05 22.04 -17.41
C GLY A 163 5.96 21.78 -16.37
N VAL A 164 4.69 22.03 -16.69
CA VAL A 164 3.55 21.61 -15.87
C VAL A 164 2.74 20.52 -16.55
N LEU A 165 2.05 19.70 -15.77
CA LEU A 165 1.11 18.69 -16.22
C LEU A 165 -0.30 19.26 -16.24
N GLU A 166 -1.04 18.94 -17.30
CA GLU A 166 -2.47 19.14 -17.38
C GLU A 166 -3.19 17.80 -17.24
N ILE A 167 -4.05 17.72 -16.24
CA ILE A 167 -4.73 16.50 -15.83
C ILE A 167 -6.22 16.69 -15.95
N TYR A 168 -6.88 15.73 -16.59
CA TYR A 168 -8.32 15.73 -16.76
C TYR A 168 -8.95 14.61 -15.94
N VAL A 169 -9.87 15.04 -15.10
CA VAL A 169 -10.55 14.21 -14.13
C VAL A 169 -12.04 14.32 -14.38
N ARG A 170 -12.68 13.17 -14.53
CA ARG A 170 -14.11 13.06 -14.76
C ARG A 170 -14.77 12.55 -13.48
N ARG A 171 -16.00 12.97 -13.20
CA ARG A 171 -16.79 12.35 -12.14
C ARG A 171 -17.19 10.92 -12.50
N THR A 172 -17.21 10.02 -11.51
CA THR A 172 -17.61 8.63 -11.75
C THR A 172 -19.11 8.47 -12.01
N TYR A 173 -19.94 9.40 -11.51
CA TYR A 173 -21.39 9.40 -11.69
C TYR A 173 -21.90 10.31 -12.81
N ASP A 174 -21.09 11.24 -13.32
CA ASP A 174 -21.48 12.16 -14.40
C ASP A 174 -20.36 12.31 -15.43
N ALA A 175 -20.67 12.02 -16.69
CA ALA A 175 -19.72 12.11 -17.79
C ALA A 175 -19.34 13.52 -18.21
N LEU A 176 -20.24 14.47 -17.95
CA LEU A 176 -20.14 15.83 -18.42
C LEU A 176 -19.44 16.72 -17.37
N ASP A 177 -19.43 16.30 -16.11
CA ASP A 177 -18.69 16.98 -15.05
C ASP A 177 -17.20 16.58 -15.11
N VAL A 178 -16.43 17.46 -15.74
CA VAL A 178 -14.98 17.34 -15.92
C VAL A 178 -14.28 18.48 -15.19
N LYS A 179 -13.31 18.12 -14.35
CA LYS A 179 -12.40 19.06 -13.69
C LYS A 179 -11.01 18.93 -14.29
N LYS A 180 -10.39 20.08 -14.57
CA LYS A 180 -9.01 20.18 -15.02
C LYS A 180 -8.10 20.62 -13.88
N TYR A 181 -6.96 19.98 -13.73
CA TYR A 181 -5.90 20.39 -12.83
C TYR A 181 -4.65 20.75 -13.62
N ILE A 182 -3.97 21.81 -13.19
CA ILE A 182 -2.60 22.15 -13.63
C ILE A 182 -1.70 21.86 -12.44
N THR A 183 -0.71 20.99 -12.61
CA THR A 183 0.10 20.46 -11.50
C THR A 183 1.54 20.23 -11.93
N ASP A 184 2.48 20.28 -11.00
CA ASP A 184 3.90 20.06 -11.31
C ASP A 184 4.25 18.56 -11.39
N PHE A 185 3.60 17.75 -10.53
CA PHE A 185 3.78 16.31 -10.45
C PHE A 185 2.46 15.56 -10.25
N LEU A 186 2.43 14.33 -10.76
CA LEU A 186 1.34 13.38 -10.55
C LEU A 186 1.87 12.15 -9.82
N LEU A 187 1.34 11.86 -8.64
CA LEU A 187 1.63 10.63 -7.91
C LEU A 187 0.48 9.65 -8.11
N TYR A 188 0.75 8.54 -8.75
CA TYR A 188 -0.23 7.52 -9.02
C TYR A 188 -0.03 6.33 -8.09
N PHE A 189 -0.91 6.17 -7.11
CA PHE A 189 -0.96 4.99 -6.25
C PHE A 189 -1.86 3.96 -6.92
N ALA A 190 -1.25 2.88 -7.42
CA ALA A 190 -1.98 1.87 -8.17
C ALA A 190 -3.07 1.20 -7.31
N GLN A 191 -4.30 1.21 -7.82
CA GLN A 191 -5.46 0.57 -7.17
C GLN A 191 -5.60 -0.92 -7.53
N LYS A 192 -4.93 -1.33 -8.61
CA LYS A 192 -4.82 -2.71 -9.09
C LYS A 192 -3.36 -2.94 -9.41
N ILE A 193 -2.69 -3.69 -8.56
CA ILE A 193 -1.37 -4.22 -8.87
C ILE A 193 -1.65 -5.54 -9.57
N ASN A 194 -1.33 -5.65 -10.86
CA ASN A 194 -1.33 -6.95 -11.52
C ASN A 194 -0.10 -7.70 -11.02
N PHE A 195 -0.32 -8.86 -10.40
CA PHE A 195 0.76 -9.66 -9.84
C PHE A 195 1.35 -10.54 -10.96
N SER A 196 2.09 -9.96 -11.91
CA SER A 196 2.71 -10.73 -13.01
C SER A 196 4.22 -10.48 -13.07
N SER A 197 5.01 -11.31 -12.38
CA SER A 197 6.44 -11.35 -12.69
C SER A 197 6.62 -12.11 -14.01
N GLY A 198 7.15 -11.43 -15.04
CA GLY A 198 7.28 -11.99 -16.39
C GLY A 198 7.99 -13.36 -16.44
N TYR A 199 9.00 -13.58 -15.61
CA TYR A 199 9.75 -14.84 -15.56
C TYR A 199 8.94 -16.03 -15.01
N LEU A 200 7.89 -15.79 -14.19
CA LEU A 200 7.00 -16.86 -13.69
C LEU A 200 6.13 -17.40 -14.83
N LEU A 201 5.69 -16.49 -15.71
CA LEU A 201 4.81 -16.77 -16.84
C LEU A 201 5.59 -17.11 -18.14
N ALA A 202 6.90 -16.85 -18.17
CA ALA A 202 7.76 -17.06 -19.34
C ALA A 202 7.79 -18.52 -19.81
N ASN A 203 7.68 -19.46 -18.87
CA ASN A 203 7.67 -20.88 -19.17
C ASN A 203 6.32 -21.53 -18.83
N ALA A 204 5.61 -21.97 -19.86
CA ALA A 204 4.32 -22.65 -19.75
C ALA A 204 4.40 -23.99 -18.96
N THR A 205 5.59 -24.58 -18.78
CA THR A 205 5.76 -25.82 -18.02
C THR A 205 5.87 -25.62 -16.51
N ASN A 206 5.95 -24.38 -16.01
CA ASN A 206 6.13 -24.11 -14.59
C ASN A 206 5.05 -24.74 -13.71
N SER A 207 3.86 -24.99 -14.26
CA SER A 207 2.78 -25.75 -13.60
C SER A 207 2.51 -25.24 -12.17
N LEU A 208 2.64 -23.93 -11.98
CA LEU A 208 2.36 -23.25 -10.72
C LEU A 208 0.91 -22.80 -10.75
N GLU A 209 0.20 -23.10 -9.66
CA GLU A 209 -1.17 -22.65 -9.49
C GLU A 209 -1.16 -21.15 -9.12
N MET A 210 -1.99 -20.35 -9.78
CA MET A 210 -2.06 -18.90 -9.59
C MET A 210 -3.52 -18.45 -9.55
N LEU A 211 -3.81 -17.40 -8.77
CA LEU A 211 -5.11 -16.73 -8.83
C LEU A 211 -5.26 -15.99 -10.17
N PRO A 212 -6.48 -15.68 -10.62
CA PRO A 212 -6.70 -14.85 -11.83
C PRO A 212 -6.04 -13.47 -11.78
N SER A 213 -5.80 -12.96 -10.56
CA SER A 213 -5.09 -11.71 -10.28
C SER A 213 -3.56 -11.82 -10.35
N GLY A 214 -3.02 -13.05 -10.42
CA GLY A 214 -1.60 -13.34 -10.65
C GLY A 214 -0.80 -13.80 -9.42
N GLU A 215 -1.39 -13.89 -8.24
CA GLU A 215 -0.67 -14.36 -7.04
C GLU A 215 -0.48 -15.88 -7.05
N LEU A 216 0.69 -16.33 -6.60
CA LEU A 216 1.08 -17.73 -6.50
C LEU A 216 0.31 -18.43 -5.37
N ILE A 217 -0.36 -19.53 -5.69
CA ILE A 217 -1.11 -20.33 -4.72
C ILE A 217 -0.16 -21.29 -4.03
N ALA A 218 0.04 -21.08 -2.73
CA ALA A 218 0.79 -21.95 -1.86
C ALA A 218 -0.13 -22.77 -0.95
N ASN A 219 0.41 -23.90 -0.46
CA ASN A 219 -0.21 -24.64 0.63
C ASN A 219 0.04 -23.95 1.99
N CYS A 220 -0.47 -24.54 3.08
CA CYS A 220 -0.33 -23.97 4.42
C CYS A 220 1.12 -23.94 4.97
N GLU A 221 2.07 -24.61 4.30
CA GLU A 221 3.51 -24.58 4.60
C GLU A 221 4.26 -23.61 3.66
N LEU A 222 3.55 -22.77 2.90
CA LEU A 222 4.12 -21.87 1.90
C LEU A 222 4.89 -22.59 0.77
N CYS A 223 4.56 -23.86 0.54
CA CYS A 223 5.10 -24.65 -0.56
C CYS A 223 4.24 -24.46 -1.82
N LEU A 224 4.90 -24.20 -2.94
CA LEU A 224 4.32 -24.30 -4.28
C LEU A 224 4.51 -25.71 -4.86
N ARG A 225 5.70 -26.29 -4.63
CA ARG A 225 6.09 -27.66 -4.98
C ARG A 225 7.02 -28.23 -3.91
N SER A 226 7.42 -29.49 -4.02
CA SER A 226 8.21 -30.21 -3.01
C SER A 226 9.53 -29.54 -2.61
N SER A 227 10.11 -28.70 -3.47
CA SER A 227 11.37 -27.96 -3.21
C SER A 227 11.28 -26.49 -3.62
N LEU A 228 10.06 -25.97 -3.81
CA LEU A 228 9.81 -24.61 -4.24
C LEU A 228 8.80 -23.97 -3.27
N PHE A 229 9.22 -22.87 -2.67
CA PHE A 229 8.48 -22.14 -1.66
C PHE A 229 8.24 -20.72 -2.14
N ALA A 230 7.27 -20.04 -1.54
CA ALA A 230 7.05 -18.63 -1.80
C ALA A 230 6.79 -17.85 -0.52
N ALA A 231 7.17 -16.58 -0.50
CA ALA A 231 6.88 -15.66 0.60
C ALA A 231 6.62 -14.24 0.07
N GLY A 232 5.99 -13.40 0.88
CA GLY A 232 5.77 -12.00 0.54
C GLY A 232 4.53 -11.73 -0.33
N PRO A 233 4.46 -10.54 -0.95
CA PRO A 233 3.24 -9.95 -1.48
C PRO A 233 2.61 -10.68 -2.68
N MET A 234 3.33 -11.62 -3.28
CA MET A 234 2.87 -12.42 -4.44
C MET A 234 2.24 -13.75 -4.04
N VAL A 235 1.97 -14.01 -2.75
CA VAL A 235 1.57 -15.34 -2.26
C VAL A 235 0.15 -15.36 -1.72
N SER A 236 -0.62 -16.33 -2.21
CA SER A 236 -1.90 -16.71 -1.65
C SER A 236 -1.78 -17.98 -0.81
N VAL A 237 -2.11 -17.87 0.48
CA VAL A 237 -1.95 -18.96 1.47
C VAL A 237 -3.29 -19.27 2.19
N PRO A 238 -3.63 -20.54 2.42
CA PRO A 238 -4.78 -20.88 3.25
C PRO A 238 -4.52 -20.52 4.72
N HIS A 239 -5.50 -19.91 5.38
CA HIS A 239 -5.50 -19.52 6.78
C HIS A 239 -6.74 -20.09 7.50
N PRO A 240 -6.58 -20.69 8.70
CA PRO A 240 -7.68 -21.39 9.37
C PRO A 240 -8.86 -20.49 9.77
N LEU A 241 -8.62 -19.19 9.98
CA LEU A 241 -9.66 -18.24 10.41
C LEU A 241 -10.25 -17.39 9.27
N PHE A 242 -9.51 -17.21 8.18
CA PHE A 242 -9.82 -16.21 7.14
C PHE A 242 -9.93 -16.83 5.75
N GLY A 243 -10.01 -18.16 5.67
CA GLY A 243 -10.08 -18.87 4.39
C GLY A 243 -8.75 -18.81 3.65
N ARG A 244 -8.67 -18.01 2.58
CA ARG A 244 -7.45 -17.87 1.78
C ARG A 244 -7.04 -16.39 1.77
N LEU A 245 -5.83 -16.13 2.23
CA LEU A 245 -5.26 -14.79 2.31
C LEU A 245 -4.34 -14.55 1.12
N VAL A 246 -4.35 -13.33 0.59
CA VAL A 246 -3.27 -12.81 -0.24
C VAL A 246 -2.41 -11.95 0.67
N LEU A 247 -1.15 -12.31 0.84
CA LEU A 247 -0.21 -11.56 1.65
C LEU A 247 0.16 -10.28 0.89
N GLN A 248 0.20 -9.12 1.55
CA GLN A 248 0.52 -7.84 0.92
C GLN A 248 1.33 -6.90 1.84
N ASP A 249 1.34 -7.15 3.15
CA ASP A 249 1.97 -6.27 4.13
C ASP A 249 3.47 -6.62 4.36
N LYS A 250 4.23 -5.63 4.85
CA LYS A 250 5.63 -5.80 5.28
C LYS A 250 5.76 -6.83 6.39
N GLU A 251 4.85 -6.82 7.37
CA GLU A 251 4.86 -7.82 8.45
C GLU A 251 4.61 -9.22 7.89
N GLU A 252 3.62 -9.36 7.02
CA GLU A 252 3.29 -10.63 6.38
C GLU A 252 4.45 -11.17 5.54
N ALA A 253 5.17 -10.31 4.82
CA ALA A 253 6.38 -10.67 4.09
C ALA A 253 7.49 -11.19 5.02
N TRP A 254 7.71 -10.52 6.15
CA TRP A 254 8.69 -10.97 7.14
C TRP A 254 8.29 -12.32 7.76
N VAL A 255 7.06 -12.45 8.24
CA VAL A 255 6.58 -13.68 8.91
C VAL A 255 6.54 -14.85 7.93
N SER A 256 6.07 -14.63 6.69
CA SER A 256 6.05 -15.68 5.66
C SER A 256 7.45 -16.09 5.25
N GLY A 257 8.40 -15.16 5.10
CA GLY A 257 9.80 -15.48 4.82
C GLY A 257 10.43 -16.35 5.91
N VAL A 258 10.19 -16.02 7.18
CA VAL A 258 10.66 -16.84 8.31
C VAL A 258 10.02 -18.24 8.31
N CYS A 259 8.72 -18.34 8.00
CA CYS A 259 8.00 -19.61 7.90
C CYS A 259 8.56 -20.47 6.75
N ALA A 260 8.67 -19.91 5.55
CA ALA A 260 9.20 -20.60 4.38
C ALA A 260 10.65 -21.06 4.60
N GLY A 261 11.50 -20.21 5.20
CA GLY A 261 12.89 -20.57 5.53
C GLY A 261 12.98 -21.75 6.52
N ARG A 262 12.11 -21.81 7.53
CA ARG A 262 12.01 -22.97 8.43
C ARG A 262 11.58 -24.24 7.69
N ASN A 263 10.71 -24.11 6.70
CA ASN A 263 10.20 -25.25 5.93
C ASN A 263 11.22 -25.76 4.92
N MET A 264 11.98 -24.86 4.29
CA MET A 264 13.18 -25.20 3.50
C MET A 264 14.24 -25.94 4.35
N ALA A 265 14.31 -25.64 5.65
CA ALA A 265 15.16 -26.36 6.61
C ALA A 265 14.51 -27.64 7.19
N GLY A 266 13.31 -28.02 6.74
CA GLY A 266 12.65 -29.28 7.08
C GLY A 266 11.72 -29.25 8.30
N ARG A 267 11.43 -28.07 8.88
CA ARG A 267 10.57 -27.97 10.09
C ARG A 267 9.06 -28.11 9.87
N ARG A 268 8.56 -28.12 8.63
CA ARG A 268 7.14 -28.30 8.25
C ARG A 268 6.16 -27.48 9.12
N THR A 269 6.48 -26.21 9.28
CA THR A 269 5.70 -25.22 10.02
C THR A 269 4.54 -24.67 9.19
N VAL A 270 3.38 -24.58 9.80
CA VAL A 270 2.17 -24.03 9.18
C VAL A 270 2.12 -22.52 9.37
N TYR A 271 1.80 -21.77 8.32
CA TYR A 271 1.54 -20.34 8.39
C TYR A 271 0.22 -20.06 9.13
N ARG A 272 0.28 -19.33 10.24
CA ARG A 272 -0.86 -19.01 11.12
C ARG A 272 -0.87 -17.57 11.59
N HIS A 273 -0.14 -16.71 10.89
CA HIS A 273 -0.08 -15.30 11.27
C HIS A 273 -1.44 -14.67 10.99
N VAL A 274 -2.00 -14.03 12.03
CA VAL A 274 -3.20 -13.21 11.87
C VAL A 274 -2.75 -11.90 11.24
N PRO A 275 -3.30 -11.51 10.07
CA PRO A 275 -2.97 -10.24 9.45
C PRO A 275 -3.17 -9.08 10.43
N GLY A 276 -2.09 -8.41 10.80
CA GLY A 276 -2.16 -7.06 11.36
C GLY A 276 -2.33 -6.12 10.17
N HIS A 277 -3.54 -5.60 9.93
CA HIS A 277 -3.74 -4.77 8.75
C HIS A 277 -3.33 -3.33 9.07
N ASN A 278 -2.28 -2.82 8.42
CA ASN A 278 -2.00 -1.39 8.24
C ASN A 278 -2.23 -0.48 9.47
N SER A 279 -1.17 -0.17 10.22
CA SER A 279 -1.15 1.05 11.04
C SER A 279 -0.88 2.24 10.12
N VAL A 280 -1.83 3.15 9.96
CA VAL A 280 -1.63 4.36 9.15
C VAL A 280 -1.80 5.60 10.01
N LYS A 281 -0.75 6.43 10.02
CA LYS A 281 -0.77 7.75 10.65
C LYS A 281 -1.09 8.79 9.59
N LEU A 282 -2.20 9.51 9.78
CA LEU A 282 -2.63 10.60 8.92
C LEU A 282 -2.43 11.92 9.63
N GLY A 283 -1.39 12.64 9.23
CA GLY A 283 -1.08 13.96 9.82
C GLY A 283 -0.66 13.93 11.29
N GLY A 284 -0.16 12.80 11.81
CA GLY A 284 0.43 12.68 13.15
C GLY A 284 -0.57 12.50 14.30
N ASP A 285 -1.75 13.12 14.22
CA ASP A 285 -2.76 13.11 15.30
C ASP A 285 -3.85 12.05 15.12
N PHE A 286 -3.95 11.47 13.92
CA PHE A 286 -4.89 10.41 13.61
C PHE A 286 -4.13 9.14 13.27
N GLU A 287 -4.39 8.07 14.01
CA GLU A 287 -3.84 6.75 13.76
C GLU A 287 -4.99 5.76 13.57
N LEU A 288 -4.95 5.05 12.45
CA LEU A 288 -5.86 3.96 12.14
C LEU A 288 -5.08 2.66 12.30
N LEU A 289 -5.63 1.71 13.05
CA LEU A 289 -5.13 0.35 13.18
C LEU A 289 -6.24 -0.61 12.79
N CYS A 290 -5.97 -1.46 11.79
CA CYS A 290 -6.87 -2.51 11.36
C CYS A 290 -6.27 -3.88 11.77
N VAL A 291 -7.09 -4.86 12.12
CA VAL A 291 -6.59 -6.19 12.51
C VAL A 291 -7.56 -7.25 12.01
N GLY A 292 -7.03 -8.32 11.42
CA GLY A 292 -7.80 -9.42 10.86
C GLY A 292 -8.47 -9.06 9.53
N GLU A 293 -9.63 -9.66 9.27
CA GLU A 293 -10.42 -9.41 8.07
C GLU A 293 -11.22 -8.12 8.21
N VAL A 294 -10.80 -7.09 7.46
CA VAL A 294 -11.45 -5.77 7.46
C VAL A 294 -12.01 -5.52 6.07
N ASN A 295 -13.35 -5.58 5.97
CA ASN A 295 -14.07 -5.42 4.72
C ASN A 295 -15.35 -4.61 4.97
N SER A 296 -15.53 -3.52 4.21
CA SER A 296 -16.66 -2.61 4.35
C SER A 296 -18.01 -3.22 3.95
N SER A 297 -17.98 -4.38 3.26
CA SER A 297 -19.19 -5.14 2.89
C SER A 297 -19.71 -6.00 4.05
N LEU A 298 -18.95 -6.16 5.12
CA LEU A 298 -19.36 -6.90 6.32
C LEU A 298 -20.20 -6.00 7.24
N GLU A 299 -20.98 -6.62 8.12
CA GLU A 299 -21.70 -5.90 9.18
C GLU A 299 -20.70 -5.21 10.12
N THR A 300 -20.91 -3.92 10.39
CA THR A 300 -19.99 -3.10 11.18
C THR A 300 -20.71 -2.43 12.34
N VAL A 301 -20.12 -2.51 13.52
CA VAL A 301 -20.60 -1.83 14.74
C VAL A 301 -19.55 -0.82 15.17
N GLY A 302 -19.93 0.47 15.18
CA GLY A 302 -19.06 1.56 15.61
C GLY A 302 -19.32 1.98 17.05
N PHE A 303 -18.27 2.07 17.86
CA PHE A 303 -18.34 2.63 19.22
C PHE A 303 -17.37 3.81 19.34
N TRP A 304 -17.88 4.95 19.83
CA TRP A 304 -17.12 6.19 19.96
C TRP A 304 -17.08 6.64 21.41
N SER A 305 -15.90 7.02 21.91
CA SER A 305 -15.74 7.50 23.28
C SER A 305 -14.86 8.75 23.34
N MET A 306 -15.48 9.88 23.68
CA MET A 306 -14.76 11.15 23.90
C MET A 306 -14.01 11.20 25.24
N ARG A 307 -14.39 10.37 26.23
CA ARG A 307 -13.70 10.31 27.54
C ARG A 307 -12.25 9.82 27.41
N ARG A 308 -12.00 8.89 26.49
CA ARG A 308 -10.66 8.32 26.26
C ARG A 308 -9.71 9.34 25.61
N TRP A 309 -10.24 10.24 24.79
CA TRP A 309 -9.51 11.34 24.15
C TRP A 309 -9.06 12.41 25.17
N GLN A 310 -9.91 12.73 26.14
CA GLN A 310 -9.58 13.69 27.21
C GLN A 310 -8.51 13.14 28.16
N MET A 311 -8.56 11.85 28.53
CA MET A 311 -7.57 11.23 29.41
C MET A 311 -6.15 11.14 28.81
N GLN A 312 -6.01 11.14 27.48
CA GLN A 312 -4.70 11.16 26.82
C GLN A 312 -4.06 12.56 26.78
N GLN A 313 -4.85 13.63 26.95
CA GLN A 313 -4.34 15.00 26.98
C GLN A 313 -3.99 15.50 28.38
N GLU A 314 -4.35 14.77 29.43
CA GLU A 314 -3.93 15.11 30.77
C GLU A 314 -2.44 14.76 30.94
N PRO A 315 -1.55 15.75 31.24
CA PRO A 315 -0.19 15.43 31.61
C PRO A 315 -0.24 14.51 32.84
N SER A 316 0.55 13.44 32.81
CA SER A 316 0.62 12.46 33.90
C SER A 316 0.95 13.14 35.22
N THR A 317 -0.07 13.46 36.02
CA THR A 317 0.08 13.92 37.40
C THR A 317 0.37 12.73 38.32
N ASN A 318 1.35 11.89 37.94
CA ASN A 318 1.88 10.86 38.82
C ASN A 318 3.05 11.46 39.61
N GLY A 319 2.72 12.10 40.73
CA GLY A 319 3.75 12.63 41.61
C GLY A 319 3.32 13.32 42.89
N MET A 320 2.08 13.19 43.40
CA MET A 320 1.80 13.54 44.79
C MET A 320 0.72 12.63 45.40
N PRO A 321 0.99 11.95 46.53
CA PRO A 321 -0.06 11.24 47.24
C PRO A 321 -1.02 12.27 47.84
N ARG A 322 -2.31 12.17 47.47
CA ARG A 322 -3.38 12.95 48.12
C ARG A 322 -3.36 12.66 49.61
N ARG A 323 -3.09 13.68 50.43
CA ARG A 323 -3.29 13.64 51.88
C ARG A 323 -4.74 13.22 52.15
N ARG A 324 -4.92 12.07 52.81
CA ARG A 324 -6.21 11.69 53.41
C ARG A 324 -6.56 12.75 54.46
N SER A 325 -7.47 13.65 54.15
CA SER A 325 -8.19 14.41 55.16
C SER A 325 -9.25 13.48 55.77
N SER A 326 -8.97 13.00 56.97
CA SER A 326 -9.96 12.41 57.86
C SER A 326 -11.02 13.46 58.22
N GLY A 327 -12.22 13.34 57.66
CA GLY A 327 -13.39 14.10 58.04
C GLY A 327 -14.61 13.18 58.05
N ARG A 328 -15.12 12.91 59.26
CA ARG A 328 -16.33 12.13 59.52
C ARG A 328 -17.59 12.93 59.16
N GLY A 329 -18.63 12.21 58.75
CA GLY A 329 -20.03 12.64 58.67
C GLY A 329 -20.50 12.75 57.23
N GLY A 330 -21.55 12.07 56.76
CA GLY A 330 -22.59 11.25 57.39
C GLY A 330 -23.85 11.40 56.51
N GLY A 331 -24.50 10.29 56.14
CA GLY A 331 -25.78 10.24 55.41
C GLY A 331 -25.69 10.70 53.94
N GLU A 332 -26.42 10.20 52.96
CA GLU A 332 -27.56 9.28 52.83
C GLU A 332 -27.48 8.74 51.38
N ASP A 333 -27.86 7.47 51.20
CA ASP A 333 -28.81 6.90 50.21
C ASP A 333 -29.00 7.69 48.88
N ASP A 334 -29.02 7.10 47.67
CA ASP A 334 -29.87 6.00 47.24
C ASP A 334 -29.59 5.66 45.74
N TYR A 335 -29.80 4.39 45.40
CA TYR A 335 -30.02 3.73 44.08
C TYR A 335 -29.11 3.97 42.85
#